data_AF-A0A8X6RIT0-F1
#
_entry.id   AF-A0A8X6RIT0-F1
#
_cell.length_a   1.000
_cell.length_b   1.000
_cell.length_c   1.000
_cell.angle_alpha   90.00
_cell.angle_beta   90.00
_cell.angle_gamma   90.00
#
_symmetry.space_group_name_H-M   'P 1'
#
loop_
_entity.id
_entity.type
_entity.pdbx_description
1 polymer ?
#
loop_
_entity_poly.entity_id
_entity_poly.type
_entity_poly.pdbx_seq_one_letter_code
_entity_poly.pdbx_strand_id
1 'polypeptide(L)'
;MAFLGKGKKQDMLQLAEELGINATLNMTVPSIKTAITNREGYEEEFVKNLYETIIANGKRLEELERAEKMIRNYWSKIVKISHVTW
;
A
#
# COMPACT_ATOMS: atom_id res chain seq x y z
N MET A 1 -10.54 14.95 7.90
CA MET A 1 -9.15 14.60 8.33
C MET A 1 -8.91 13.21 8.95
N ALA A 2 -9.87 12.53 9.59
CA ALA A 2 -9.62 11.21 10.22
C ALA A 2 -9.15 10.11 9.25
N PHE A 3 -9.45 10.26 7.94
CA PHE A 3 -9.11 9.27 6.92
C PHE A 3 -7.60 9.09 6.71
N LEU A 4 -6.77 10.12 6.94
CA LEU A 4 -5.31 10.02 6.89
C LEU A 4 -4.74 9.11 8.00
N GLY A 5 -5.56 8.63 8.94
CA GLY A 5 -5.19 7.61 9.93
C GLY A 5 -5.44 6.16 9.48
N LYS A 6 -6.04 5.91 8.31
CA LYS A 6 -6.46 4.56 7.88
C LYS A 6 -5.34 3.69 7.29
N GLY A 7 -4.25 4.30 6.82
CA GLY A 7 -3.17 3.63 6.09
C GLY A 7 -1.83 3.61 6.86
N LYS A 8 -0.85 2.90 6.30
CA LYS A 8 0.53 2.85 6.77
C LYS A 8 1.26 4.15 6.38
N LYS A 9 2.41 4.42 7.02
CA LYS A 9 3.28 5.55 6.65
C LYS A 9 3.69 5.50 5.17
N GLN A 10 3.93 4.31 4.63
CA GLN A 10 4.27 4.12 3.21
C GLN A 10 3.14 4.55 2.28
N ASP A 11 1.90 4.16 2.57
CA ASP A 11 0.73 4.59 1.79
C ASP A 11 0.60 6.11 1.75
N MET A 12 0.92 6.78 2.87
CA MET A 12 0.87 8.24 2.96
C MET A 12 2.01 8.93 2.22
N LEU A 13 3.19 8.30 2.16
CA LEU A 13 4.30 8.77 1.33
C LEU A 13 3.97 8.67 -0.16
N GLN A 14 3.35 7.57 -0.58
CA GLN A 14 2.86 7.41 -1.95
C GLN A 14 1.79 8.46 -2.28
N LEU A 15 0.85 8.71 -1.37
CA LEU A 15 -0.13 9.78 -1.55
C LEU A 15 0.54 11.15 -1.74
N ALA A 16 1.55 11.47 -0.93
CA ALA A 16 2.29 12.71 -1.06
C ALA A 16 3.01 12.80 -2.42
N GLU A 17 3.65 11.72 -2.87
CA GLU A 17 4.29 11.62 -4.18
C GLU A 17 3.30 11.86 -5.33
N GLU A 18 2.11 11.22 -5.28
CA GLU A 18 1.06 11.42 -6.30
C GLU A 18 0.48 12.84 -6.31
N LEU A 19 0.52 13.54 -5.17
CA LEU A 19 0.14 14.95 -5.06
C LEU A 19 1.26 15.93 -5.47
N GLY A 20 2.43 15.41 -5.86
CA GLY A 20 3.62 16.19 -6.21
C GLY A 20 4.33 16.80 -5.01
N ILE A 21 4.06 16.28 -3.80
CA ILE A 21 4.68 16.71 -2.55
C ILE A 21 5.90 15.81 -2.31
N ASN A 22 7.09 16.41 -2.25
CA ASN A 22 8.32 15.67 -1.98
C ASN A 22 8.38 15.25 -0.49
N ALA A 23 7.72 14.15 -0.15
CA ALA A 23 7.73 13.59 1.20
C ALA A 23 8.79 12.49 1.32
N THR A 24 9.70 12.64 2.28
CA THR A 24 10.78 11.67 2.51
C THR A 24 10.46 10.71 3.65
N LEU A 25 11.04 9.51 3.64
CA LEU A 25 10.93 8.54 4.75
C LEU A 25 11.35 9.10 6.11
N ASN A 26 12.22 10.11 6.15
CA ASN A 26 12.66 10.77 7.38
C ASN A 26 11.59 11.70 7.98
N MET A 27 10.57 12.08 7.21
CA MET A 27 9.49 12.93 7.70
C MET A 27 8.57 12.16 8.66
N THR A 28 8.06 12.88 9.67
CA THR A 28 7.08 12.33 10.59
C THR A 28 5.70 12.27 9.95
N VAL A 29 4.86 11.32 10.37
CA VAL A 29 3.48 11.22 9.87
C VAL A 29 2.70 12.53 10.06
N PRO A 30 2.79 13.24 11.21
CA PRO A 30 2.18 14.57 11.34
C PRO A 30 2.69 15.58 10.32
N SER A 31 4.01 15.64 10.07
CA SER A 31 4.59 16.57 9.09
C SER A 31 4.06 16.31 7.67
N ILE A 32 3.90 15.04 7.29
CA ILE A 32 3.36 14.67 5.98
C ILE A 32 1.88 15.06 5.87
N LYS A 33 1.08 14.81 6.91
CA LYS A 33 -0.33 15.25 6.96
C LYS A 33 -0.47 16.75 6.76
N THR A 34 0.33 17.53 7.48
CA THR A 34 0.32 18.99 7.37
C THR A 34 0.71 19.45 5.96
N ALA A 35 1.71 18.82 5.34
CA ALA A 35 2.12 19.15 3.97
C ALA A 35 1.00 18.88 2.94
N ILE A 36 0.25 17.78 3.12
CA ILE A 36 -0.90 17.44 2.27
C ILE A 36 -2.03 18.45 2.44
N THR A 37 -2.38 18.81 3.68
CA THR A 37 -3.52 19.70 3.97
C THR A 37 -3.23 21.17 3.69
N ASN A 38 -1.97 21.59 3.76
CA ASN A 38 -1.56 22.98 3.48
C ASN A 38 -1.29 23.23 1.99
N ARG A 39 -1.42 22.22 1.13
CA ARG A 39 -1.24 22.36 -0.32
C ARG A 39 -2.32 23.29 -0.88
N GLU A 40 -1.91 24.21 -1.75
CA GLU A 40 -2.83 25.04 -2.51
C GLU A 40 -3.73 24.16 -3.39
N GLY A 41 -5.05 24.39 -3.34
CA GLY A 41 -6.01 23.54 -4.02
C GLY A 41 -6.23 22.16 -3.36
N TYR A 42 -6.05 22.05 -2.03
CA TYR A 42 -6.44 20.85 -1.28
C TYR A 42 -7.95 20.61 -1.39
N GLU A 43 -8.32 19.48 -2.00
CA GLU A 43 -9.69 18.99 -2.09
C GLU A 43 -9.84 17.71 -1.27
N GLU A 44 -10.53 17.79 -0.12
CA GLU A 44 -10.58 16.69 0.85
C GLU A 44 -11.14 15.40 0.25
N GLU A 45 -12.17 15.50 -0.58
CA GLU A 45 -12.84 14.33 -1.16
C GLU A 45 -11.97 13.64 -2.21
N PHE A 46 -11.28 14.41 -3.06
CA PHE A 46 -10.29 13.90 -4.00
C PHE A 46 -9.14 13.19 -3.26
N VAL A 47 -8.54 13.85 -2.27
CA VAL A 47 -7.42 13.29 -1.51
C VAL A 47 -7.85 12.04 -0.74
N LYS A 48 -9.07 12.03 -0.20
CA LYS A 48 -9.63 10.85 0.46
C LYS A 48 -9.80 9.69 -0.50
N ASN A 49 -10.42 9.91 -1.66
CA ASN A 49 -10.64 8.85 -2.66
C ASN A 49 -9.32 8.30 -3.20
N LEU A 50 -8.34 9.18 -3.43
CA LEU A 50 -6.99 8.79 -3.82
C LEU A 50 -6.33 7.92 -2.76
N TYR A 51 -6.37 8.35 -1.49
CA TYR A 51 -5.77 7.59 -0.39
C TYR A 51 -6.44 6.23 -0.17
N GLU A 52 -7.76 6.16 -0.27
CA GLU A 52 -8.49 4.90 -0.18
C GLU A 52 -8.12 3.94 -1.32
N THR A 53 -7.89 4.45 -2.52
CA THR A 53 -7.42 3.67 -3.68
C THR A 53 -6.01 3.12 -3.46
N ILE A 54 -5.09 3.93 -2.93
CA ILE A 54 -3.71 3.51 -2.61
C ILE A 54 -3.74 2.38 -1.58
N ILE A 55 -4.47 2.56 -0.48
CA ILE A 55 -4.59 1.55 0.58
C ILE A 55 -5.19 0.25 0.02
N ALA A 56 -6.25 0.35 -0.80
CA ALA A 56 -6.89 -0.82 -1.41
C ALA A 56 -5.93 -1.57 -2.34
N ASN A 57 -5.18 -0.86 -3.17
CA ASN A 57 -4.18 -1.45 -4.06
C ASN A 57 -3.06 -2.15 -3.29
N GLY A 58 -2.55 -1.54 -2.21
CA GLY A 58 -1.55 -2.16 -1.35
C GLY A 58 -2.03 -3.48 -0.75
N LYS A 59 -3.27 -3.51 -0.22
CA LYS A 59 -3.87 -4.76 0.30
C LYS A 59 -4.02 -5.82 -0.78
N ARG A 60 -4.52 -5.46 -1.96
CA ARG A 60 -4.70 -6.40 -3.07
C ARG A 60 -3.36 -6.99 -3.52
N LEU A 61 -2.29 -6.21 -3.52
CA LEU A 61 -0.96 -6.69 -3.85
C LEU A 61 -0.44 -7.70 -2.81
N GLU A 62 -0.62 -7.41 -1.52
CA GLU A 62 -0.27 -8.33 -0.44
C GLU A 62 -1.04 -9.66 -0.54
N GLU A 63 -2.32 -9.61 -0.92
CA GLU A 63 -3.15 -10.79 -1.12
C GLU A 63 -2.69 -11.63 -2.32
N LEU A 64 -2.37 -10.99 -3.44
CA LEU A 64 -1.82 -11.65 -4.63
C LEU A 64 -0.50 -12.35 -4.30
N GLU A 65 0.42 -11.67 -3.60
CA GLU A 65 1.71 -12.27 -3.23
C GLU A 65 1.52 -13.47 -2.29
N ARG A 66 0.56 -13.43 -1.38
CA ARG A 66 0.19 -14.59 -0.53
C ARG A 66 -0.38 -15.73 -1.35
N ALA A 67 -1.28 -15.43 -2.28
CA ALA A 67 -1.86 -16.44 -3.17
C ALA A 67 -0.78 -17.12 -4.03
N GLU A 68 0.13 -16.34 -4.62
CA GLU A 68 1.27 -16.86 -5.38
C GLU A 68 2.19 -17.74 -4.54
N LYS A 69 2.51 -17.32 -3.30
CA LYS A 69 3.29 -18.14 -2.36
C LYS A 69 2.57 -19.45 -2.02
N MET A 70 1.25 -19.42 -1.80
CA MET A 70 0.46 -20.63 -1.55
C MET A 70 0.48 -21.57 -2.75
N ILE A 71 0.21 -21.05 -3.95
CA ILE A 71 0.24 -21.82 -5.20
C ILE A 71 1.61 -22.45 -5.40
N ARG A 72 2.69 -21.66 -5.26
CA ARG A 72 4.08 -22.15 -5.36
C ARG A 72 4.37 -23.27 -4.36
N ASN A 73 3.98 -23.09 -3.10
CA ASN A 73 4.18 -24.10 -2.07
C ASN A 73 3.37 -25.37 -2.35
N TYR A 74 2.14 -25.22 -2.84
CA TYR A 74 1.28 -26.33 -3.22
C TYR A 74 1.89 -27.16 -4.36
N TRP A 75 2.31 -26.51 -5.44
CA TRP A 75 3.00 -27.17 -6.55
C TRP A 75 4.30 -27.84 -6.11
N SER A 76 5.09 -27.20 -5.24
CA SER A 76 6.31 -27.80 -4.69
C SER A 76 6.05 -29.10 -3.93
N LYS A 77 4.96 -29.18 -3.15
CA LYS A 77 4.56 -30.41 -2.45
C LYS A 77 4.15 -31.52 -3.41
N ILE A 78 3.37 -31.20 -4.45
CA ILE A 78 2.95 -32.18 -5.46
C ILE A 78 4.16 -32.79 -6.16
N VAL A 79 5.09 -31.95 -6.63
CA VAL A 79 6.31 -32.40 -7.32
C VAL A 79 7.16 -33.32 -6.43
N LYS A 80 7.28 -33.00 -5.13
CA LYS A 80 8.01 -33.85 -4.17
C LYS A 80 7.35 -35.20 -3.97
N ILE A 81 6.02 -35.27 -3.89
CA ILE A 81 5.29 -36.54 -3.73
C ILE A 81 5.48 -37.41 -4.99
N SER A 82 5.42 -36.84 -6.19
CA SER A 82 5.61 -37.60 -7.43
C SER A 82 7.00 -38.21 -7.61
N HIS A 83 8.03 -37.61 -6.99
CA HIS A 83 9.41 -38.14 -7.02
C HIS A 83 9.66 -39.25 -5.98
N VAL A 84 8.74 -39.47 -5.03
CA VAL A 84 8.86 -40.49 -3.98
C VAL A 84 8.11 -41.77 -4.33
N THR A 85 7.25 -41.74 -5.35
CA THR A 85 6.37 -42.86 -5.74
C THR A 85 6.93 -43.79 -6.83
N TRP A 86 8.25 -43.79 -7.07
CA TRP A 86 8.93 -44.71 -8.01
C TRP A 86 10.18 -45.33 -7.39
#